data_AF-A0A072VLY3-F1
#
_entry.id   AF-A0A072VLY3-F1
#
_cell.length_a   1.000
_cell.length_b   1.000
_cell.length_c   1.000
_cell.angle_alpha   90.00
_cell.angle_beta   90.00
_cell.angle_gamma   90.00
#
_symmetry.space_group_name_H-M   'P 1'
#
loop_
_entity.id
_entity.type
_entity.pdbx_description
1 polymer ?
#
loop_
_entity_poly.entity_id
_entity_poly.type
_entity_poly.pdbx_seq_one_letter_code
_entity_poly.pdbx_strand_id
1 'polypeptide(L)'
;MSHCFEKLRKCPTFSEVPGTTPLGVAGFCHDYKTFVDNKFTNECVYAVYNIHFDVVHHQTYWPNYEGLKVVPNKSMRRAKKGRPPITCIRTEMDDVETERRCGVCRMLGHSRKDCINIRHQ
;
A
#
# COMPACT_ATOMS: atom_id res chain seq x y z
N MET A 1 -0.71 -23.72 -2.03
CA MET A 1 -1.04 -22.27 -2.08
C MET A 1 -0.81 -21.67 -3.46
N SER A 2 -1.25 -22.35 -4.53
CA SER A 2 -1.09 -21.93 -5.93
C SER A 2 -2.34 -21.27 -6.53
N HIS A 3 -3.44 -21.17 -5.77
CA HIS A 3 -4.74 -20.73 -6.28
C HIS A 3 -5.01 -19.21 -6.22
N CYS A 4 -4.06 -18.40 -5.76
CA CYS A 4 -4.31 -16.98 -5.48
C CYS A 4 -4.04 -16.01 -6.64
N PHE A 5 -3.40 -16.45 -7.73
CA PHE A 5 -3.02 -15.58 -8.86
C PHE A 5 -3.61 -15.99 -10.22
N GLU A 6 -4.71 -16.75 -10.23
CA GLU A 6 -5.43 -17.15 -11.46
C GLU A 6 -6.67 -16.27 -11.73
N LYS A 7 -6.64 -14.98 -11.36
CA LYS A 7 -7.81 -14.08 -11.51
C LYS A 7 -7.60 -12.83 -12.37
N LEU A 8 -6.49 -12.71 -13.09
CA LEU A 8 -6.29 -11.63 -14.09
C LEU A 8 -5.96 -12.17 -15.49
N ARG A 9 -6.36 -13.40 -15.82
CA ARG A 9 -6.19 -14.00 -17.17
C ARG A 9 -7.50 -14.15 -17.93
N LYS A 10 -8.25 -13.07 -18.05
CA LYS A 10 -9.27 -12.95 -19.11
C LYS A 10 -9.32 -11.48 -19.52
N CYS A 11 -8.68 -11.16 -20.65
CA CYS A 11 -9.04 -9.97 -21.43
C CYS A 11 -10.57 -10.08 -21.64
N PRO A 12 -11.40 -9.12 -21.19
CA PRO A 12 -12.84 -9.24 -21.33
C PRO A 12 -13.15 -9.21 -22.83
N THR A 13 -13.57 -10.35 -23.38
CA THR A 13 -14.29 -10.37 -24.65
C THR A 13 -15.59 -9.63 -24.39
N PHE A 14 -15.62 -8.37 -24.79
CA PHE A 14 -16.79 -7.50 -24.75
C PHE A 14 -17.95 -8.26 -25.40
N SER A 15 -18.96 -8.56 -24.59
CA SER A 15 -20.16 -9.28 -24.98
C SER A 15 -20.74 -8.69 -26.26
N GLU A 16 -21.05 -9.54 -27.22
CA GLU A 16 -21.71 -9.20 -28.48
C GLU A 16 -22.96 -8.35 -28.23
N VAL A 17 -22.89 -7.06 -28.59
CA VAL A 17 -24.05 -6.17 -28.62
C VAL A 17 -24.60 -6.24 -30.05
N PRO A 18 -25.87 -6.63 -30.27
CA PRO A 18 -26.38 -6.79 -31.62
C PRO A 18 -26.56 -5.41 -32.27
N GLY A 19 -25.85 -5.15 -33.38
CA GLY A 19 -26.09 -3.99 -34.23
C GLY A 19 -24.88 -3.08 -34.51
N THR A 20 -23.67 -3.43 -34.06
CA THR A 20 -22.47 -2.64 -34.38
C THR A 20 -21.59 -3.40 -35.38
N THR A 21 -21.17 -2.70 -36.45
CA THR A 21 -20.22 -3.22 -37.44
C THR A 21 -18.93 -3.69 -36.74
N PRO A 22 -18.31 -4.81 -37.17
CA PRO A 22 -17.08 -5.28 -36.57
C PRO A 22 -15.91 -4.39 -37.02
N LEU A 23 -15.74 -3.25 -36.36
CA LEU A 23 -14.42 -2.65 -36.25
C LEU A 23 -13.66 -3.57 -35.31
N GLY A 24 -12.89 -4.49 -35.90
CA GLY A 24 -12.00 -5.38 -35.17
C GLY A 24 -10.99 -4.55 -34.40
N VAL A 25 -11.33 -4.18 -33.17
CA VAL A 25 -10.36 -3.66 -32.21
C VAL A 25 -9.51 -4.86 -31.86
N ALA A 26 -8.39 -5.02 -32.57
CA ALA A 26 -7.38 -5.97 -32.19
C ALA A 26 -6.95 -5.61 -30.77
N GLY A 27 -7.49 -6.33 -29.79
CA GLY A 27 -7.10 -6.21 -28.40
C GLY A 27 -5.61 -6.53 -28.34
N PHE A 28 -4.77 -5.51 -28.28
CA PHE A 28 -3.35 -5.66 -28.07
C PHE A 28 -3.18 -6.12 -26.61
N CYS A 29 -3.42 -7.40 -26.33
CA CYS A 29 -3.07 -8.00 -25.05
C CYS A 29 -1.53 -8.08 -25.08
N HIS A 30 -0.88 -7.01 -24.62
CA HIS A 30 0.57 -6.96 -24.51
C HIS A 30 1.02 -8.01 -23.48
N ASP A 31 1.92 -8.90 -23.87
CA ASP A 31 2.47 -9.87 -22.93
C ASP A 31 3.35 -9.13 -21.92
N TYR A 32 2.89 -8.99 -20.67
CA TYR A 32 3.65 -8.28 -19.62
C TYR A 32 5.07 -8.83 -19.43
N LYS A 33 5.33 -10.07 -19.86
CA LYS A 33 6.67 -10.70 -19.83
C LYS A 33 7.71 -9.99 -20.68
N THR A 34 7.31 -9.17 -21.66
CA THR A 34 8.25 -8.36 -22.47
C THR A 34 8.74 -7.12 -21.73
N PHE A 35 7.96 -6.62 -20.76
CA PHE A 35 8.29 -5.41 -19.98
C PHE A 35 9.04 -5.73 -18.69
N VAL A 36 8.78 -6.92 -18.13
CA VAL A 36 9.37 -7.34 -16.87
C VAL A 36 10.68 -8.06 -17.15
N ASP A 37 11.80 -7.49 -16.70
CA ASP A 37 13.10 -8.16 -16.73
C ASP A 37 12.98 -9.51 -16.00
N ASN A 38 13.62 -10.53 -16.55
CA ASN A 38 13.69 -11.87 -15.97
C ASN A 38 14.12 -11.86 -14.49
N LYS A 39 14.91 -10.86 -14.05
CA LYS A 39 15.31 -10.68 -12.65
C LYS A 39 14.14 -10.52 -11.67
N PHE A 40 12.98 -10.04 -12.14
CA PHE A 40 11.78 -9.84 -11.32
C PHE A 40 10.77 -10.99 -11.43
N THR A 41 11.16 -12.11 -12.05
CA THR A 41 10.33 -13.30 -12.08
C THR A 41 10.31 -13.99 -10.71
N ASN A 42 9.22 -14.71 -10.43
CA ASN A 42 9.10 -15.47 -9.19
C ASN A 42 10.21 -16.52 -9.08
N GLU A 43 10.61 -17.12 -10.19
CA GLU A 43 11.71 -18.06 -10.29
C GLU A 43 13.02 -17.44 -9.77
N CYS A 44 13.35 -16.22 -10.22
CA CYS A 44 14.52 -15.48 -9.73
C CYS A 44 14.39 -15.12 -8.25
N VAL A 45 13.23 -14.65 -7.80
CA VAL A 45 12.99 -14.33 -6.39
C VAL A 45 13.18 -15.58 -5.52
N TYR A 46 12.54 -16.70 -5.86
CA TYR A 46 12.70 -17.94 -5.11
C TYR A 46 14.15 -18.43 -5.13
N ALA A 47 14.85 -18.36 -6.25
CA ALA A 47 16.26 -18.74 -6.32
C ALA A 47 17.14 -17.92 -5.36
N VAL A 48 16.90 -16.60 -5.24
CA VAL A 48 17.60 -15.72 -4.30
C VAL A 48 17.26 -16.05 -2.85
N TYR A 49 16.00 -16.31 -2.55
CA TYR A 49 15.54 -16.63 -1.18
C TYR A 49 15.69 -18.10 -0.80
N ASN A 50 16.11 -18.97 -1.72
CA ASN A 50 16.42 -20.38 -1.45
C ASN A 50 17.76 -20.56 -0.71
N ILE A 51 18.48 -19.47 -0.46
CA ILE A 51 19.67 -19.47 0.39
C ILE A 51 19.20 -19.55 1.85
N HIS A 52 19.84 -20.41 2.65
CA HIS A 52 19.61 -20.41 4.09
C HIS A 52 20.13 -19.10 4.68
N PHE A 53 19.23 -18.32 5.28
CA PHE A 53 19.62 -17.21 6.14
C PHE A 53 20.24 -17.77 7.41
N ASP A 54 21.44 -17.31 7.74
CA ASP A 54 22.02 -17.61 9.05
C ASP A 54 21.08 -17.08 10.14
N VAL A 55 20.88 -17.89 11.17
CA VAL A 55 20.11 -17.48 12.34
C VAL A 55 20.84 -16.30 12.97
N VAL A 56 20.14 -15.18 13.11
CA VAL A 56 20.69 -14.01 13.82
C VAL A 56 21.04 -14.43 15.24
N HIS A 57 22.33 -14.52 15.55
CA HIS A 57 22.80 -14.92 16.88
C HIS A 57 22.35 -13.92 17.95
N HIS A 58 22.31 -14.37 19.21
CA HIS A 58 22.05 -13.49 20.35
C HIS A 58 23.05 -12.31 20.37
N GLN A 59 22.60 -11.14 20.82
CA GLN A 59 23.38 -9.89 20.76
C GLN A 59 24.76 -9.99 21.44
N THR A 60 24.89 -10.85 22.46
CA THR A 60 26.18 -11.10 23.15
C THR A 60 27.26 -11.68 22.24
N TYR A 61 26.90 -12.37 21.16
CA TYR A 61 27.84 -12.95 20.21
C TYR A 61 28.25 -11.96 19.10
N TRP A 62 27.66 -10.77 19.06
CA TRP A 62 27.96 -9.82 18.00
C TRP A 62 29.34 -9.18 18.26
N PRO A 63 30.19 -9.07 17.24
CA PRO A 63 31.45 -8.35 17.38
C PRO A 63 31.17 -6.87 17.69
N ASN A 64 32.12 -6.21 18.36
CA ASN A 64 32.05 -4.77 18.54
C ASN A 64 32.03 -4.09 17.17
N TYR A 65 31.10 -3.16 16.98
CA TYR A 65 30.99 -2.43 15.72
C TYR A 65 32.18 -1.48 15.54
N GLU A 66 33.08 -1.81 14.62
CA GLU A 66 34.26 -1.00 14.26
C GLU A 66 34.00 -0.01 13.11
N GLY A 67 32.79 -0.02 12.53
CA GLY A 67 32.43 0.87 11.42
C GLY A 67 32.27 2.34 11.81
N LEU A 68 32.25 3.21 10.80
CA LEU A 68 31.90 4.62 11.00
C LEU A 68 30.46 4.73 11.51
N LYS A 69 30.29 5.27 12.71
CA LYS A 69 28.96 5.63 13.23
C LYS A 69 28.42 6.79 12.41
N VAL A 70 27.57 6.48 11.43
CA VAL A 70 26.80 7.48 10.67
C VAL A 70 25.71 8.04 11.58
N VAL A 71 26.08 9.06 12.36
CA VAL A 71 25.11 9.83 13.15
C VAL A 71 24.62 10.99 12.29
N PRO A 72 23.29 11.14 12.11
CA PRO A 72 22.76 12.30 11.40
C PRO A 72 23.24 13.59 12.04
N ASN A 73 23.69 14.54 11.21
CA ASN A 73 24.17 15.83 11.69
C ASN A 73 23.10 16.50 12.57
N LYS A 74 23.46 16.80 13.83
CA LYS A 74 22.56 17.39 14.81
C LYS A 74 21.97 18.72 14.34
N SER A 75 22.71 19.53 13.59
CA SER A 75 22.21 20.81 13.05
C SER A 75 21.22 20.64 11.91
N MET A 76 21.26 19.51 11.20
CA MET A 76 20.31 19.17 10.14
C MET A 76 19.09 18.41 10.65
N ARG A 77 19.01 18.12 11.96
CA ARG A 77 17.81 17.53 12.55
C ARG A 77 16.68 18.54 12.52
N ARG A 78 15.48 18.08 12.16
CA ARG A 78 14.27 18.89 12.32
C ARG A 78 14.15 19.36 13.78
N ALA A 79 13.99 20.67 13.97
CA ALA A 79 13.80 21.27 15.29
C ALA A 79 12.50 20.81 15.95
N LYS A 80 11.41 20.66 15.18
CA LYS A 80 10.14 20.15 15.67
C LYS A 80 10.20 18.62 15.83
N LYS A 81 10.00 18.15 17.06
CA LYS A 81 9.83 16.73 17.36
C LYS A 81 8.49 16.24 16.79
N GLY A 82 8.49 15.03 16.23
CA GLY A 82 7.27 14.34 15.79
C GLY A 82 7.10 14.25 14.27
N ARG A 83 5.98 13.66 13.84
CA ARG A 83 5.61 13.54 12.43
C ARG A 83 5.47 14.94 11.84
N PRO A 84 6.04 15.21 10.65
CA PRO A 84 5.72 16.42 9.92
C PRO A 84 4.20 16.55 9.80
N PRO A 85 3.65 17.76 9.92
CA PRO A 85 2.23 17.96 9.64
C PRO A 85 1.97 17.46 8.22
N ILE A 86 1.15 16.43 8.11
CA ILE A 86 0.68 15.96 6.80
C ILE A 86 -0.38 16.95 6.36
N THR A 87 -0.06 17.72 5.34
CA THR A 87 -1.05 18.38 4.51
C THR A 87 -1.53 17.35 3.50
N CYS A 88 -2.54 16.56 3.88
CA CYS A 88 -3.20 15.71 2.90
C CYS A 88 -4.04 16.62 2.01
N ILE A 89 -3.76 16.61 0.71
CA ILE A 89 -4.65 17.22 -0.28
C ILE A 89 -5.87 16.33 -0.32
N ARG A 90 -7.06 16.87 -0.04
CA ARG A 90 -8.30 16.12 -0.16
C ARG A 90 -8.58 15.88 -1.63
N THR A 91 -8.74 14.63 -2.00
CA THR A 91 -9.21 14.23 -3.33
C THR A 91 -10.68 13.83 -3.28
N GLU A 92 -11.36 13.82 -4.42
CA GLU A 92 -12.78 13.45 -4.55
C GLU A 92 -13.12 12.06 -3.98
N MET A 93 -12.16 11.13 -3.95
CA MET A 93 -12.33 9.82 -3.29
C MET A 93 -12.35 9.90 -1.75
N ASP A 94 -11.78 10.95 -1.17
CA ASP A 94 -11.78 11.20 0.28
C ASP A 94 -13.09 11.86 0.75
N ASP A 95 -13.83 12.49 -0.18
CA ASP A 95 -15.16 13.04 0.05
C ASP A 95 -16.20 11.91 0.01
N VAL A 96 -16.17 11.08 1.05
CA VAL A 96 -17.28 10.16 1.29
C VAL A 96 -18.44 11.01 1.82
N GLU A 97 -19.53 11.09 1.06
CA GLU A 97 -20.83 11.65 1.47
C GLU A 97 -21.45 10.77 2.55
N THR A 98 -20.77 10.69 3.69
CA THR A 98 -21.22 10.02 4.88
C THR A 98 -21.96 11.05 5.72
N GLU A 99 -23.20 10.71 6.02
CA GLU A 99 -24.02 11.39 7.00
C GLU A 99 -23.19 11.63 8.27
N ARG A 100 -22.97 12.90 8.62
CA ARG A 100 -22.07 13.28 9.71
C ARG A 100 -22.60 12.73 11.04
N ARG A 101 -21.89 11.73 11.58
CA ARG A 101 -22.18 11.13 12.88
C ARG A 101 -21.33 11.75 13.98
N CYS A 102 -21.89 11.87 15.17
CA CYS A 102 -21.17 12.29 16.36
C CYS A 102 -19.95 11.38 16.62
N GLY A 103 -18.79 11.97 16.86
CA GLY A 103 -17.55 11.22 17.12
C GLY A 103 -17.53 10.45 18.43
N VAL A 104 -18.49 10.68 19.34
CA VAL A 104 -18.60 10.01 20.65
C VAL A 104 -19.67 8.92 20.61
N CYS A 105 -20.94 9.28 20.36
CA CYS A 105 -22.05 8.34 20.41
C CYS A 105 -22.46 7.75 19.05
N ARG A 106 -21.81 8.17 17.95
CA ARG A 106 -22.10 7.74 16.56
C ARG A 106 -23.52 8.03 16.05
N MET A 107 -24.31 8.81 16.79
CA MET A 107 -25.65 9.24 16.35
C MET A 107 -25.57 10.43 15.39
N LEU A 108 -26.58 10.55 14.53
CA LEU A 108 -26.77 11.68 13.63
C LEU A 108 -27.34 12.90 14.39
N GLY A 109 -27.31 14.06 13.74
CA GLY A 109 -28.00 15.27 14.22
C GLY A 109 -27.22 16.13 15.21
N HIS A 110 -26.02 15.73 15.64
CA HIS A 110 -25.17 16.58 16.48
C HIS A 110 -23.68 16.30 16.30
N SER A 111 -22.86 17.31 16.60
CA SER A 111 -21.40 17.19 16.58
C SER A 111 -20.86 16.65 17.90
N ARG A 112 -19.58 16.28 17.91
CA ARG A 112 -18.87 15.88 19.15
C ARG A 112 -18.94 16.94 20.25
N LYS A 113 -19.13 18.23 19.93
CA LYS A 113 -19.21 19.31 20.94
C LYS A 113 -20.53 19.35 21.71
N ASP A 114 -21.61 18.92 21.06
CA ASP A 114 -22.98 19.03 21.57
C ASP A 114 -23.50 17.67 22.08
N CYS A 115 -22.61 16.68 22.18
CA CYS A 115 -22.96 15.34 22.58
C CYS A 115 -23.16 15.26 24.10
N ILE A 116 -24.35 14.83 24.51
CA ILE A 116 -24.70 14.62 25.91
C ILE A 116 -23.80 13.56 26.59
N ASN A 117 -23.21 12.64 25.82
CA ASN A 117 -22.35 11.57 26.31
C ASN A 117 -20.88 11.98 26.49
N ILE A 118 -20.51 13.26 26.33
CA ILE A 118 -19.12 13.74 26.50
C ILE A 118 -18.68 13.67 27.97
N ARG A 119 -19.60 13.78 28.92
CA ARG A 119 -19.29 14.00 30.34
C ARG A 119 -19.01 12.73 31.17
N HIS A 120 -18.91 11.56 30.54
CA HIS A 120 -18.73 10.28 31.22
C HIS A 120 -17.31 9.70 31.14
N GLN A 121 -16.27 10.53 31.03
CA GLN A 121 -14.88 10.06 31.04
C GLN A 121 -13.99 10.94 31.92
#